data_AF-A0A1C6WCG8-F1
#
_entry.id   AF-A0A1C6WCG8-F1
#
_cell.length_a   1.000
_cell.length_b   1.000
_cell.length_c   1.000
_cell.angle_alpha   90.00
_cell.angle_beta   90.00
_cell.angle_gamma   90.00
#
_symmetry.space_group_name_H-M   'P 1'
#
loop_
_entity.id
_entity.type
_entity.pdbx_description
1 polymer ?
#
loop_
_entity_poly.entity_id
_entity_poly.type
_entity_poly.pdbx_seq_one_letter_code
_entity_poly.pdbx_strand_id
1 'polypeptide(L)'
;MDDYVCRRFLFVRNWFPDKLGSDGNYKFISDKDFKEYCINEKCDSDLEKINAVCLMLFNQFFGNSSSLKYHNNINIVEYIMIWLSYMLNLKKQENKTNLQYFYETYINNDKYKKSITGCRRFLLVRNWFPDQLNSEGKYYFNGDENFNKYCSNQKCDSDLEKINAACLLLFNELFGSSDLFKYHNNINIVDYIMIWLSYMLNLKKNQDETSNLQYFYTTYINNDKYKNIITGVTGYTNYKDLIDQKKYFLDIDSNIISNFYEAFKLLCEMYTNFDEKTSYCSNCSQNANNFVNKYNEMNGNYNITSNSSYKQLLSTLSNDYNNFKNYCTSKGGNCKDIPSLPSIETTKITANLPEQTKQTQQTVETSEQTAQGSAHSSGQFYEDPSSSPIGNKLFTVLSIFGAIAFFLGISYKYSLFGFRKRTQKQYLREKIKNTKKRMNH
;
A
#
# COMPACT_ATOMS: atom_id res chain seq x y z
N MET A 1 -9.74 -24.26 20.87
CA MET A 1 -10.04 -22.83 20.64
C MET A 1 -10.09 -22.17 22.00
N ASP A 2 -9.43 -21.03 22.18
CA ASP A 2 -9.37 -20.33 23.47
C ASP A 2 -10.78 -19.84 23.90
N ASP A 3 -11.16 -20.10 25.16
CA ASP A 3 -12.45 -19.72 25.76
C ASP A 3 -12.73 -18.22 25.60
N TYR A 4 -11.70 -17.38 25.70
CA TYR A 4 -11.82 -15.95 25.49
C TYR A 4 -12.24 -15.61 24.05
N VAL A 5 -11.60 -16.23 23.06
CA VAL A 5 -11.94 -16.03 21.64
C VAL A 5 -13.38 -16.46 21.37
N CYS A 6 -13.78 -17.64 21.84
CA CYS A 6 -15.14 -18.14 21.71
C CYS A 6 -16.17 -17.19 22.35
N ARG A 7 -15.90 -16.66 23.55
CA ARG A 7 -16.80 -15.70 24.22
C ARG A 7 -16.96 -14.40 23.45
N ARG A 8 -15.92 -13.90 22.79
CA ARG A 8 -16.01 -12.68 21.97
C ARG A 8 -16.84 -12.89 20.71
N PHE A 9 -16.67 -14.01 20.01
CA PHE A 9 -17.52 -14.33 18.86
C PHE A 9 -18.96 -14.66 19.26
N LEU A 10 -19.18 -15.29 20.43
CA LEU A 10 -20.53 -15.46 21.01
C LEU A 10 -21.18 -14.11 21.31
N PHE A 11 -20.43 -13.16 21.88
CA PHE A 11 -20.90 -11.79 22.06
C PHE A 11 -21.31 -11.18 20.72
N VAL A 12 -20.45 -11.24 19.70
CA VAL A 12 -20.80 -10.73 18.36
C VAL A 12 -22.07 -11.37 17.84
N ARG A 13 -22.21 -12.70 17.89
CA ARG A 13 -23.41 -13.40 17.41
C ARG A 13 -24.69 -12.99 18.16
N ASN A 14 -24.59 -12.72 19.45
CA ASN A 14 -25.74 -12.30 20.27
C ASN A 14 -26.20 -10.87 19.98
N TRP A 15 -25.36 -10.02 19.39
CA TRP A 15 -25.67 -8.62 19.14
C TRP A 15 -25.73 -8.22 17.66
N PHE A 16 -25.05 -8.99 16.81
CA PHE A 16 -25.06 -8.91 15.36
C PHE A 16 -25.17 -10.34 14.81
N PRO A 17 -26.38 -10.92 14.81
CA PRO A 17 -26.60 -12.29 14.41
C PRO A 17 -26.36 -12.48 12.91
N ASP A 18 -25.98 -13.70 12.55
CA ASP A 18 -25.82 -14.18 11.17
C ASP A 18 -27.16 -14.40 10.45
N LYS A 19 -28.28 -14.20 11.15
CA LYS A 19 -29.63 -14.27 10.57
C LYS A 19 -30.04 -12.92 9.96
N LEU A 20 -30.34 -12.93 8.67
CA LEU A 20 -30.91 -11.78 7.98
C LEU A 20 -32.35 -11.50 8.47
N GLY A 21 -32.70 -10.22 8.56
CA GLY A 21 -34.05 -9.77 8.82
C GLY A 21 -35.01 -10.12 7.68
N SER A 22 -36.30 -9.88 7.90
CA SER A 22 -37.36 -10.08 6.89
C SER A 22 -37.18 -9.19 5.64
N ASP A 23 -36.45 -8.09 5.76
CA ASP A 23 -36.03 -7.20 4.66
C ASP A 23 -34.76 -7.68 3.95
N GLY A 24 -34.27 -8.87 4.29
CA GLY A 24 -33.04 -9.43 3.75
C GLY A 24 -31.78 -8.74 4.26
N ASN A 25 -31.86 -7.85 5.26
CA ASN A 25 -30.74 -7.04 5.76
C ASN A 25 -30.28 -7.44 7.17
N TYR A 26 -29.02 -7.13 7.48
CA TYR A 26 -28.49 -7.32 8.83
C TYR A 26 -29.00 -6.24 9.78
N LYS A 27 -29.33 -6.65 11.01
CA LYS A 27 -29.80 -5.75 12.07
C LYS A 27 -28.96 -5.95 13.32
N PHE A 28 -28.53 -4.85 13.91
CA PHE A 28 -28.02 -4.89 15.28
C PHE A 28 -29.19 -5.14 16.24
N ILE A 29 -28.99 -6.05 17.19
CA ILE A 29 -29.92 -6.22 18.31
C ILE A 29 -29.78 -5.04 19.29
N SER A 30 -28.56 -4.48 19.40
CA SER A 30 -28.29 -3.18 20.00
C SER A 30 -27.09 -2.55 19.32
N ASP A 31 -27.21 -1.28 18.98
CA ASP A 31 -26.19 -0.56 18.21
C ASP A 31 -25.19 0.22 19.08
N LYS A 32 -25.40 0.28 20.40
CA LYS A 32 -24.65 1.14 21.32
C LYS A 32 -23.15 0.85 21.35
N ASP A 33 -22.78 -0.43 21.26
CA ASP A 33 -21.38 -0.87 21.32
C ASP A 33 -20.70 -0.90 19.94
N PHE A 34 -21.47 -0.87 18.85
CA PHE A 34 -20.96 -0.89 17.47
C PHE A 34 -20.91 0.48 16.81
N LYS A 35 -21.78 1.41 17.22
CA LYS A 35 -21.86 2.78 16.70
C LYS A 35 -20.54 3.53 16.74
N GLU A 36 -19.70 3.27 17.75
CA GLU A 36 -18.39 3.91 17.87
C GLU A 36 -17.38 3.46 16.79
N TYR A 37 -17.66 2.34 16.11
CA TYR A 37 -16.85 1.80 15.01
C TYR A 37 -17.46 2.10 13.62
N CYS A 38 -18.59 2.80 13.56
CA CYS A 38 -19.17 3.27 12.30
C CYS A 38 -18.45 4.53 11.81
N ILE A 39 -18.06 4.56 10.53
CA ILE A 39 -17.25 5.65 9.92
C ILE A 39 -17.92 7.03 10.06
N ASN A 40 -19.25 7.08 10.05
CA ASN A 40 -20.04 8.32 10.16
C ASN A 40 -21.01 8.33 11.37
N GLU A 41 -20.71 7.56 12.42
CA GLU A 41 -21.62 7.28 13.56
C GLU A 41 -22.96 6.61 13.17
N LYS A 42 -23.14 6.30 11.89
CA LYS A 42 -24.25 5.58 11.30
C LYS A 42 -23.71 4.41 10.48
N CYS A 43 -24.26 3.23 10.70
CA CYS A 43 -23.96 2.01 9.96
C CYS A 43 -25.22 1.63 9.17
N ASP A 44 -25.52 2.42 8.16
CA ASP A 44 -26.80 2.38 7.46
C ASP A 44 -26.86 1.18 6.52
N SER A 45 -25.76 0.91 5.81
CA SER A 45 -25.63 -0.28 4.95
C SER A 45 -25.16 -1.51 5.73
N ASP A 46 -25.52 -2.70 5.24
CA ASP A 46 -25.09 -3.96 5.85
C ASP A 46 -23.58 -4.17 5.83
N LEU A 47 -22.93 -3.64 4.79
CA LEU A 47 -21.49 -3.69 4.67
C LEU A 47 -20.80 -2.81 5.71
N GLU A 48 -21.36 -1.62 6.01
CA GLU A 48 -20.88 -0.77 7.10
C GLU A 48 -21.09 -1.43 8.46
N LYS A 49 -22.21 -2.13 8.67
CA LYS A 49 -22.47 -2.89 9.90
C LYS A 49 -21.42 -3.99 10.09
N ILE A 50 -21.16 -4.78 9.04
CA ILE A 50 -20.12 -5.83 9.05
C ILE A 50 -18.74 -5.23 9.32
N ASN A 51 -18.40 -4.11 8.68
CA ASN A 51 -17.13 -3.43 8.88
C ASN A 51 -16.96 -2.93 10.33
N ALA A 52 -18.00 -2.34 10.91
CA ALA A 52 -17.96 -1.86 12.29
C ALA A 52 -17.73 -3.00 13.30
N VAL A 53 -18.39 -4.15 13.10
CA VAL A 53 -18.19 -5.34 13.94
C VAL A 53 -16.78 -5.92 13.75
N CYS A 54 -16.28 -5.94 12.51
CA CYS A 54 -14.92 -6.34 12.20
C CYS A 54 -13.89 -5.47 12.95
N LEU A 55 -14.02 -4.14 12.86
CA LEU A 55 -13.17 -3.17 13.57
C LEU A 55 -13.27 -3.33 15.09
N MET A 56 -14.46 -3.60 15.63
CA MET A 56 -14.66 -3.87 17.05
C MET A 56 -13.90 -5.13 17.49
N LEU A 57 -14.02 -6.23 16.73
CA LEU A 57 -13.30 -7.48 17.02
C LEU A 57 -11.79 -7.22 17.05
N PHE A 58 -11.24 -6.53 16.05
CA PHE A 58 -9.82 -6.16 16.04
C PHE A 58 -9.45 -5.30 17.26
N ASN A 59 -10.25 -4.30 17.63
CA ASN A 59 -9.97 -3.48 18.81
C ASN A 59 -10.04 -4.29 20.13
N GLN A 60 -10.96 -5.24 20.26
CA GLN A 60 -11.08 -6.06 21.48
C GLN A 60 -9.92 -7.03 21.67
N PHE A 61 -9.37 -7.58 20.58
CA PHE A 61 -8.25 -8.51 20.64
C PHE A 61 -6.89 -7.80 20.64
N PHE A 62 -6.75 -6.67 19.94
CA PHE A 62 -5.45 -6.06 19.67
C PHE A 62 -5.33 -4.59 20.09
N GLY A 63 -6.40 -3.97 20.57
CA GLY A 63 -6.40 -2.55 20.97
C GLY A 63 -5.56 -2.26 22.21
N ASN A 64 -5.25 -3.26 23.04
CA ASN A 64 -4.45 -3.09 24.25
C ASN A 64 -3.08 -3.76 24.11
N SER A 65 -1.99 -3.05 24.46
CA SER A 65 -0.62 -3.60 24.43
C SER A 65 -0.45 -4.85 25.30
N SER A 66 -1.27 -4.98 26.36
CA SER A 66 -1.30 -6.16 27.22
C SER A 66 -2.03 -7.36 26.60
N SER A 67 -3.01 -7.16 25.71
CA SER A 67 -3.68 -8.27 25.00
C SER A 67 -2.84 -8.84 23.86
N LEU A 68 -1.94 -8.02 23.27
CA LEU A 68 -1.01 -8.46 22.23
C LEU A 68 -0.09 -9.61 22.71
N LYS A 69 0.37 -9.57 23.96
CA LYS A 69 1.24 -10.62 24.52
C LYS A 69 0.54 -11.96 24.75
N TYR A 70 -0.77 -11.97 25.00
CA TYR A 70 -1.55 -13.18 25.28
C TYR A 70 -1.98 -13.93 24.03
N HIS A 71 -2.06 -13.25 22.88
CA HIS A 71 -2.70 -13.78 21.67
C HIS A 71 -1.74 -14.14 20.54
N ASN A 72 -0.42 -14.01 20.74
CA ASN A 72 0.60 -14.36 19.75
C ASN A 72 0.64 -15.85 19.36
N ASN A 73 -0.01 -16.74 20.14
CA ASN A 73 -0.08 -18.18 19.87
C ASN A 73 -1.39 -18.63 19.20
N ILE A 74 -2.34 -17.72 18.95
CA ILE A 74 -3.65 -18.05 18.38
C ILE A 74 -3.82 -17.25 17.09
N ASN A 75 -4.21 -17.92 16.01
CA ASN A 75 -4.58 -17.30 14.74
C ASN A 75 -5.93 -16.53 14.84
N ILE A 76 -6.06 -15.62 15.81
CA ILE A 76 -7.27 -14.83 16.06
C ILE A 76 -7.70 -14.08 14.81
N VAL A 77 -6.73 -13.56 14.08
CA VAL A 77 -7.02 -12.83 12.88
C VAL A 77 -7.58 -13.74 11.79
N GLU A 78 -7.12 -14.99 11.67
CA GLU A 78 -7.76 -15.95 10.78
C GLU A 78 -9.21 -16.19 11.19
N TYR A 79 -9.53 -16.27 12.48
CA TYR A 79 -10.92 -16.38 12.94
C TYR A 79 -11.77 -15.15 12.61
N ILE A 80 -11.23 -13.94 12.76
CA ILE A 80 -11.92 -12.71 12.35
C ILE A 80 -12.17 -12.71 10.84
N MET A 81 -11.19 -13.15 10.05
CA MET A 81 -11.32 -13.22 8.60
C MET A 81 -12.28 -14.33 8.13
N ILE A 82 -12.32 -15.47 8.82
CA ILE A 82 -13.30 -16.53 8.58
C ILE A 82 -14.70 -16.01 8.89
N TRP A 83 -14.89 -15.35 10.03
CA TRP A 83 -16.16 -14.74 10.40
C TRP A 83 -16.59 -13.68 9.39
N LEU A 84 -15.67 -12.78 9.01
CA LEU A 84 -15.92 -11.74 8.01
C LEU A 84 -16.34 -12.37 6.67
N SER A 85 -15.60 -13.38 6.21
CA SER A 85 -15.90 -14.09 4.96
C SER A 85 -17.27 -14.77 5.01
N TYR A 86 -17.61 -15.39 6.14
CA TYR A 86 -18.91 -16.00 6.37
C TYR A 86 -20.05 -14.97 6.30
N MET A 87 -19.94 -13.88 7.06
CA MET A 87 -20.96 -12.81 7.09
C MET A 87 -21.14 -12.14 5.73
N LEU A 88 -20.04 -11.96 5.00
CA LEU A 88 -20.07 -11.41 3.65
C LEU A 88 -20.70 -12.41 2.66
N ASN A 89 -20.47 -13.72 2.79
CA ASN A 89 -21.02 -14.74 1.88
C ASN A 89 -22.54 -14.94 2.04
N LEU A 90 -23.09 -14.64 3.21
CA LEU A 90 -24.53 -14.71 3.47
C LEU A 90 -25.34 -13.65 2.70
N LYS A 91 -24.69 -12.61 2.18
CA LYS A 91 -25.28 -11.72 1.18
C LYS A 91 -24.93 -12.24 -0.21
N LYS A 92 -25.88 -12.39 -1.12
CA LYS A 92 -25.54 -12.56 -2.55
C LYS A 92 -25.57 -11.18 -3.19
N GLN A 93 -24.44 -10.71 -3.70
CA GLN A 93 -24.40 -9.62 -4.67
C GLN A 93 -24.18 -10.19 -6.06
N GLU A 94 -24.85 -9.65 -7.06
CA GLU A 94 -24.60 -10.03 -8.46
C GLU A 94 -23.21 -9.53 -8.89
N ASN A 95 -22.44 -10.42 -9.51
CA ASN A 95 -21.20 -10.16 -10.25
C ASN A 95 -19.89 -9.88 -9.48
N LYS A 96 -19.85 -9.85 -8.13
CA LYS A 96 -18.59 -9.87 -7.34
C LYS A 96 -18.75 -10.68 -6.05
N THR A 97 -17.67 -11.30 -5.56
CA THR A 97 -17.67 -11.85 -4.19
C THR A 97 -17.73 -10.70 -3.19
N ASN A 98 -18.59 -10.78 -2.15
CA ASN A 98 -18.71 -9.69 -1.18
C ASN A 98 -17.42 -9.41 -0.42
N LEU A 99 -16.52 -10.40 -0.33
CA LEU A 99 -15.17 -10.23 0.19
C LEU A 99 -14.32 -9.29 -0.67
N GLN A 100 -14.37 -9.45 -1.99
CA GLN A 100 -13.70 -8.54 -2.91
C GLN A 100 -14.28 -7.13 -2.81
N TYR A 101 -15.60 -6.98 -2.78
CA TYR A 101 -16.25 -5.67 -2.65
C TYR A 101 -15.92 -4.99 -1.30
N PHE A 102 -15.90 -5.75 -0.20
CA PHE A 102 -15.51 -5.24 1.12
C PHE A 102 -14.06 -4.76 1.14
N TYR A 103 -13.14 -5.54 0.57
CA TYR A 103 -11.72 -5.17 0.45
C TYR A 103 -11.57 -3.88 -0.39
N GLU A 104 -12.25 -3.82 -1.54
CA GLU A 104 -12.25 -2.64 -2.41
C GLU A 104 -12.82 -1.39 -1.70
N THR A 105 -13.85 -1.55 -0.87
CA THR A 105 -14.57 -0.42 -0.26
C THR A 105 -13.86 0.15 0.98
N TYR A 106 -13.34 -0.71 1.87
CA TYR A 106 -12.80 -0.23 3.16
C TYR A 106 -11.29 -0.33 3.29
N ILE A 107 -10.64 -1.25 2.55
CA ILE A 107 -9.19 -1.45 2.63
C ILE A 107 -8.48 -0.69 1.52
N ASN A 108 -8.95 -0.81 0.27
CA ASN A 108 -8.40 -0.03 -0.85
C ASN A 108 -8.66 1.47 -0.71
N ASN A 109 -9.73 1.89 -0.03
CA ASN A 109 -10.02 3.32 0.21
C ASN A 109 -8.93 4.00 1.06
N ASP A 110 -8.33 3.30 2.04
CA ASP A 110 -7.19 3.87 2.78
C ASP A 110 -5.91 3.90 1.96
N LYS A 111 -5.65 2.87 1.11
CA LYS A 111 -4.55 2.90 0.14
C LYS A 111 -4.69 4.07 -0.83
N TYR A 112 -5.89 4.26 -1.39
CA TYR A 112 -6.22 5.42 -2.22
C TYR A 112 -5.98 6.74 -1.48
N LYS A 113 -6.47 6.87 -0.23
CA LYS A 113 -6.26 8.05 0.63
C LYS A 113 -4.78 8.32 0.92
N LYS A 114 -3.97 7.29 1.03
CA LYS A 114 -2.52 7.38 1.18
C LYS A 114 -1.85 7.87 -0.10
N SER A 115 -2.18 7.28 -1.25
CA SER A 115 -1.64 7.67 -2.56
C SER A 115 -2.04 9.10 -2.92
N ILE A 116 -3.30 9.51 -2.71
CA ILE A 116 -3.72 10.91 -2.92
C ILE A 116 -2.99 11.87 -1.97
N THR A 117 -2.76 11.49 -0.71
CA THR A 117 -2.02 12.33 0.24
C THR A 117 -0.56 12.49 -0.22
N GLY A 118 0.10 11.41 -0.61
CA GLY A 118 1.44 11.44 -1.17
C GLY A 118 1.51 12.33 -2.41
N CYS A 119 0.65 12.09 -3.39
CA CYS A 119 0.60 12.89 -4.63
C CYS A 119 0.31 14.37 -4.40
N ARG A 120 -0.54 14.72 -3.41
CA ARG A 120 -0.74 16.12 -3.01
C ARG A 120 0.53 16.76 -2.46
N ARG A 121 1.37 16.03 -1.71
CA ARG A 121 2.67 16.56 -1.25
C ARG A 121 3.64 16.78 -2.41
N PHE A 122 3.73 15.85 -3.35
CA PHE A 122 4.53 16.04 -4.56
C PHE A 122 4.03 17.21 -5.42
N LEU A 123 2.71 17.38 -5.56
CA LEU A 123 2.11 18.51 -6.26
C LEU A 123 2.46 19.85 -5.58
N LEU A 124 2.37 19.92 -4.25
CA LEU A 124 2.77 21.11 -3.48
C LEU A 124 4.23 21.46 -3.71
N VAL A 125 5.13 20.47 -3.63
CA VAL A 125 6.56 20.69 -3.86
C VAL A 125 6.82 21.11 -5.30
N ARG A 126 6.17 20.50 -6.30
CA ARG A 126 6.31 20.90 -7.71
C ARG A 126 5.82 22.32 -7.97
N ASN A 127 4.75 22.76 -7.30
CA ASN A 127 4.24 24.12 -7.44
C ASN A 127 5.25 25.15 -6.95
N TRP A 128 5.95 24.87 -5.85
CA TRP A 128 6.97 25.78 -5.30
C TRP A 128 8.38 25.57 -5.87
N PHE A 129 8.68 24.37 -6.36
CA PHE A 129 9.96 24.00 -6.94
C PHE A 129 9.70 23.17 -8.21
N PRO A 130 9.51 23.84 -9.36
CA PRO A 130 9.13 23.19 -10.60
C PRO A 130 10.10 22.11 -11.05
N ASP A 131 9.56 21.05 -11.65
CA ASP A 131 10.33 19.95 -12.24
C ASP A 131 10.86 20.30 -13.65
N GLN A 132 11.17 21.57 -13.87
CA GLN A 132 11.64 22.16 -15.12
C GLN A 132 12.62 23.30 -14.82
N LEU A 133 13.62 23.46 -15.68
CA LEU A 133 14.55 24.59 -15.61
C LEU A 133 13.94 25.85 -16.23
N ASN A 134 14.35 27.03 -15.76
CA ASN A 134 13.99 28.28 -16.41
C ASN A 134 14.72 28.46 -17.76
N SER A 135 14.46 29.57 -18.46
CA SER A 135 15.11 29.90 -19.74
C SER A 135 16.64 30.02 -19.67
N GLU A 136 17.22 30.22 -18.48
CA GLU A 136 18.66 30.25 -18.24
C GLU A 136 19.24 28.86 -17.89
N GLY A 137 18.42 27.81 -17.87
CA GLY A 137 18.84 26.47 -17.45
C GLY A 137 19.14 26.38 -15.96
N LYS A 138 18.47 27.19 -15.11
CA LYS A 138 18.64 27.20 -13.64
C LYS A 138 17.37 26.78 -12.91
N TYR A 139 17.58 26.29 -11.68
CA TYR A 139 16.52 26.03 -10.74
C TYR A 139 16.04 27.30 -10.04
N TYR A 140 14.74 27.38 -9.78
CA TYR A 140 14.11 28.52 -9.14
C TYR A 140 12.97 28.06 -8.22
N PHE A 141 12.66 28.89 -7.22
CA PHE A 141 11.49 28.70 -6.38
C PHE A 141 10.36 29.63 -6.82
N ASN A 142 9.14 29.11 -6.84
CA ASN A 142 7.91 29.88 -6.94
C ASN A 142 7.46 30.28 -5.52
N GLY A 143 8.11 31.33 -4.98
CA GLY A 143 7.92 31.82 -3.62
C GLY A 143 8.99 31.31 -2.65
N ASP A 144 9.49 32.20 -1.78
CA ASP A 144 10.75 31.99 -1.04
C ASP A 144 10.58 31.40 0.38
N GLU A 145 9.43 31.57 1.03
CA GLU A 145 9.38 31.48 2.49
C GLU A 145 9.47 30.04 3.07
N ASN A 146 9.02 29.02 2.35
CA ASN A 146 8.88 27.67 2.92
C ASN A 146 10.17 26.82 2.89
N PHE A 147 11.13 27.14 2.02
CA PHE A 147 12.36 26.34 1.84
C PHE A 147 13.52 26.81 2.71
N ASN A 148 13.51 28.06 3.19
CA ASN A 148 14.62 28.67 3.93
C ASN A 148 15.04 27.84 5.16
N LYS A 149 14.10 27.20 5.86
CA LYS A 149 14.41 26.32 7.01
C LYS A 149 15.22 25.08 6.64
N TYR A 150 15.20 24.64 5.38
CA TYR A 150 15.93 23.47 4.91
C TYR A 150 17.26 23.84 4.22
N CYS A 151 17.44 25.10 3.85
CA CYS A 151 18.69 25.62 3.31
C CYS A 151 19.78 25.72 4.40
N SER A 152 21.05 25.61 4.01
CA SER A 152 22.18 25.96 4.89
C SER A 152 22.28 27.48 4.95
N ASN A 153 22.45 28.08 6.13
CA ASN A 153 22.45 29.55 6.30
C ASN A 153 21.17 30.28 5.87
N GLN A 154 20.03 29.59 5.85
CA GLN A 154 18.72 30.14 5.45
C GLN A 154 18.64 30.64 3.99
N LYS A 155 19.63 30.28 3.14
CA LYS A 155 19.64 30.61 1.71
C LYS A 155 20.09 29.40 0.89
N CYS A 156 19.38 29.12 -0.19
CA CYS A 156 19.72 28.04 -1.12
C CYS A 156 20.34 28.64 -2.39
N ASP A 157 21.60 29.05 -2.28
CA ASP A 157 22.26 29.84 -3.32
C ASP A 157 22.55 28.98 -4.56
N SER A 158 23.02 27.74 -4.36
CA SER A 158 23.30 26.80 -5.45
C SER A 158 22.09 25.97 -5.86
N ASP A 159 22.11 25.44 -7.09
CA ASP A 159 21.07 24.54 -7.60
C ASP A 159 20.94 23.25 -6.77
N LEU A 160 22.07 22.66 -6.35
CA LEU A 160 22.07 21.47 -5.50
C LEU A 160 21.49 21.75 -4.11
N GLU A 161 21.74 22.93 -3.54
CA GLU A 161 21.10 23.33 -2.27
C GLU A 161 19.59 23.50 -2.43
N LYS A 162 19.11 24.04 -3.55
CA LYS A 162 17.67 24.15 -3.83
C LYS A 162 17.02 22.77 -3.92
N ILE A 163 17.62 21.86 -4.69
CA ILE A 163 17.16 20.45 -4.78
C ILE A 163 17.16 19.81 -3.40
N ASN A 164 18.22 20.03 -2.61
CA ASN A 164 18.33 19.48 -1.26
C ASN A 164 17.25 20.00 -0.32
N ALA A 165 16.95 21.30 -0.34
CA ALA A 165 15.88 21.87 0.46
C ALA A 165 14.50 21.31 0.08
N ALA A 166 14.23 21.14 -1.23
CA ALA A 166 13.00 20.53 -1.70
C ALA A 166 12.89 19.04 -1.33
N CYS A 167 14.00 18.29 -1.38
CA CYS A 167 14.05 16.90 -0.94
C CYS A 167 13.77 16.77 0.56
N LEU A 168 14.42 17.60 1.39
CA LEU A 168 14.17 17.65 2.84
C LEU A 168 12.72 18.03 3.17
N LEU A 169 12.13 18.95 2.41
CA LEU A 169 10.70 19.28 2.56
C LEU A 169 9.81 18.07 2.29
N LEU A 170 10.05 17.29 1.22
CA LEU A 170 9.30 16.06 0.95
C LEU A 170 9.41 15.07 2.11
N PHE A 171 10.62 14.82 2.60
CA PHE A 171 10.82 13.92 3.73
C PHE A 171 10.15 14.45 5.01
N ASN A 172 10.19 15.75 5.28
CA ASN A 172 9.53 16.33 6.43
C ASN A 172 7.99 16.22 6.34
N GLU A 173 7.41 16.52 5.18
CA GLU A 173 5.95 16.44 4.97
C GLU A 173 5.40 15.02 5.04
N LEU A 174 6.22 14.01 4.74
CA LEU A 174 5.80 12.61 4.66
C LEU A 174 6.28 11.78 5.86
N PHE A 175 7.36 12.19 6.53
CA PHE A 175 8.02 11.41 7.58
C PHE A 175 8.48 12.25 8.79
N GLY A 176 8.20 13.57 8.84
CA GLY A 176 8.67 14.48 9.89
C GLY A 176 8.07 14.29 11.28
N SER A 177 7.04 13.45 11.43
CA SER A 177 6.50 13.08 12.73
C SER A 177 6.20 11.57 12.79
N SER A 178 6.15 10.99 13.99
CA SER A 178 5.78 9.58 14.16
C SER A 178 4.40 9.24 13.57
N ASP A 179 3.47 10.20 13.56
CA ASP A 179 2.12 10.00 13.03
C ASP A 179 2.11 9.97 11.50
N LEU A 180 2.84 10.90 10.87
CA LEU A 180 3.06 10.88 9.42
C LEU A 180 3.82 9.63 9.00
N PHE A 181 4.88 9.28 9.75
CA PHE A 181 5.65 8.08 9.51
C PHE A 181 4.76 6.84 9.59
N LYS A 182 3.97 6.65 10.65
CA LYS A 182 3.05 5.50 10.75
C LYS A 182 2.00 5.47 9.64
N TYR A 183 1.52 6.63 9.21
CA TYR A 183 0.59 6.72 8.09
C TYR A 183 1.27 6.35 6.76
N HIS A 184 2.56 6.62 6.61
CA HIS A 184 3.31 6.42 5.36
C HIS A 184 4.30 5.23 5.36
N ASN A 185 4.44 4.47 6.47
CA ASN A 185 5.50 3.44 6.63
C ASN A 185 5.35 2.19 5.75
N ASN A 186 4.23 2.05 5.05
CA ASN A 186 3.88 0.88 4.25
C ASN A 186 3.61 1.27 2.79
N ILE A 187 4.18 2.40 2.35
CA ILE A 187 4.00 2.93 1.00
C ILE A 187 5.38 3.08 0.37
N ASN A 188 5.44 2.84 -0.94
CA ASN A 188 6.60 3.06 -1.80
C ASN A 188 6.95 4.57 -1.98
N ILE A 189 6.64 5.41 -0.99
CA ILE A 189 6.88 6.86 -1.02
C ILE A 189 8.37 7.17 -1.09
N VAL A 190 9.21 6.41 -0.38
CA VAL A 190 10.66 6.61 -0.47
C VAL A 190 11.13 6.37 -1.91
N ASP A 191 10.59 5.36 -2.58
CA ASP A 191 10.90 5.11 -4.00
C ASP A 191 10.48 6.30 -4.86
N TYR A 192 9.30 6.88 -4.62
CA TYR A 192 8.85 8.08 -5.35
C TYR A 192 9.68 9.33 -5.06
N ILE A 193 10.13 9.53 -3.82
CA ILE A 193 11.05 10.63 -3.48
C ILE A 193 12.38 10.43 -4.21
N MET A 194 12.89 9.20 -4.24
CA MET A 194 14.14 8.89 -4.94
C MET A 194 14.00 9.00 -6.47
N ILE A 195 12.88 8.57 -7.07
CA ILE A 195 12.59 8.82 -8.50
C ILE A 195 12.62 10.31 -8.79
N TRP A 196 11.89 11.11 -8.01
CA TRP A 196 11.84 12.56 -8.17
C TRP A 196 13.23 13.19 -8.00
N LEU A 197 13.97 12.84 -6.93
CA LEU A 197 15.29 13.39 -6.67
C LEU A 197 16.26 13.08 -7.80
N SER A 198 16.31 11.82 -8.26
CA SER A 198 17.14 11.41 -9.38
C SER A 198 16.76 12.13 -10.67
N TYR A 199 15.46 12.29 -10.93
CA TYR A 199 14.99 13.03 -12.10
C TYR A 199 15.46 14.49 -12.07
N MET A 200 15.25 15.18 -10.95
CA MET A 200 15.70 16.56 -10.77
C MET A 200 17.21 16.66 -10.96
N LEU A 201 17.99 15.81 -10.32
CA LEU A 201 19.44 15.84 -10.50
C LEU A 201 19.86 15.61 -11.96
N ASN A 202 19.14 14.81 -12.73
CA ASN A 202 19.46 14.50 -14.14
C ASN A 202 19.02 15.58 -15.14
N LEU A 203 18.23 16.58 -14.76
CA LEU A 203 17.89 17.71 -15.64
C LEU A 203 19.12 18.57 -15.99
N LYS A 204 20.16 18.55 -15.15
CA LYS A 204 21.47 19.15 -15.44
C LYS A 204 22.50 18.03 -15.53
N LYS A 205 23.06 17.79 -16.71
CA LYS A 205 24.15 16.80 -16.86
C LYS A 205 25.40 17.33 -16.15
N ASN A 206 26.02 16.47 -15.33
CA ASN A 206 27.38 16.73 -14.86
C ASN A 206 28.38 16.39 -15.97
N GLN A 207 29.57 17.00 -15.89
CA GLN A 207 30.68 16.71 -16.81
C GLN A 207 31.48 15.45 -16.41
N ASP A 208 31.32 14.99 -15.17
CA ASP A 208 32.08 13.86 -14.60
C ASP A 208 31.37 12.51 -14.77
N GLU A 209 32.14 11.41 -14.67
CA GLU A 209 31.64 10.03 -14.80
C GLU A 209 30.75 9.57 -13.63
N THR A 210 30.76 10.27 -12.49
CA THR A 210 29.98 9.89 -11.30
C THR A 210 28.51 10.31 -11.46
N SER A 211 27.57 9.42 -11.13
CA SER A 211 26.14 9.75 -11.22
C SER A 211 25.79 10.93 -10.31
N ASN A 212 24.94 11.84 -10.79
CA ASN A 212 24.56 13.05 -10.03
C ASN A 212 23.96 12.69 -8.66
N LEU A 213 23.25 11.55 -8.58
CA LEU A 213 22.67 11.05 -7.34
C LEU A 213 23.72 10.52 -6.37
N GLN A 214 24.77 9.83 -6.85
CA GLN A 214 25.87 9.38 -5.98
C GLN A 214 26.59 10.58 -5.34
N TYR A 215 26.91 11.59 -6.14
CA TYR A 215 27.51 12.83 -5.62
C TYR A 215 26.60 13.56 -4.62
N PHE A 216 25.30 13.66 -4.93
CA PHE A 216 24.33 14.26 -4.03
C PHE A 216 24.22 13.47 -2.71
N TYR A 217 24.21 12.15 -2.78
CA TYR A 217 24.13 11.27 -1.61
C TYR A 217 25.34 11.45 -0.69
N THR A 218 26.55 11.45 -1.23
CA THR A 218 27.77 11.62 -0.42
C THR A 218 27.88 13.01 0.18
N THR A 219 27.42 14.04 -0.54
CA THR A 219 27.53 15.44 -0.12
C THR A 219 26.43 15.86 0.87
N TYR A 220 25.17 15.52 0.60
CA TYR A 220 24.02 16.03 1.35
C TYR A 220 23.35 14.97 2.23
N ILE A 221 23.11 13.75 1.72
CA ILE A 221 22.40 12.70 2.48
C ILE A 221 23.24 12.19 3.66
N ASN A 222 24.57 12.17 3.52
CA ASN A 222 25.48 11.83 4.62
C ASN A 222 25.63 12.94 5.67
N ASN A 223 24.90 14.06 5.56
CA ASN A 223 24.98 15.19 6.49
C ASN A 223 23.95 15.09 7.64
N ASP A 224 24.05 16.00 8.62
CA ASP A 224 23.27 16.10 9.85
C ASP A 224 21.75 16.14 9.62
N LYS A 225 21.26 16.94 8.68
CA LYS A 225 19.82 17.15 8.44
C LYS A 225 19.07 15.86 8.11
N TYR A 226 19.67 14.93 7.37
CA TYR A 226 19.07 13.63 7.06
C TYR A 226 19.28 12.59 8.16
N LYS A 227 20.21 12.85 9.09
CA LYS A 227 20.53 12.02 10.26
C LYS A 227 19.76 12.43 11.52
N ASN A 228 18.98 13.52 11.45
CA ASN A 228 18.13 13.97 12.55
C ASN A 228 17.15 12.86 12.97
N ILE A 229 17.09 12.62 14.28
CA ILE A 229 16.30 11.52 14.86
C ILE A 229 14.80 11.82 14.71
N ILE A 230 14.07 10.86 14.14
CA ILE A 230 12.61 10.86 14.10
C ILE A 230 12.11 10.14 15.35
N THR A 231 11.65 10.90 16.35
CA THR A 231 11.16 10.32 17.60
C THR A 231 9.89 9.50 17.41
N GLY A 232 9.76 8.36 18.10
CA GLY A 232 8.52 7.57 18.14
C GLY A 232 8.31 6.60 16.96
N VAL A 233 9.37 6.30 16.22
CA VAL A 233 9.40 5.36 15.09
C VAL A 233 10.27 4.15 15.43
N THR A 234 9.86 2.95 14.99
CA THR A 234 10.60 1.68 15.17
C THR A 234 11.10 1.16 13.83
N GLY A 235 12.37 0.72 13.76
CA GLY A 235 13.00 0.14 12.56
C GLY A 235 13.92 1.10 11.79
N TYR A 236 13.68 2.40 11.92
CA TYR A 236 14.48 3.48 11.32
C TYR A 236 14.63 4.59 12.33
N THR A 237 15.78 5.26 12.33
CA THR A 237 16.05 6.36 13.26
C THR A 237 15.96 7.72 12.59
N ASN A 238 16.17 7.80 11.28
CA ASN A 238 16.27 9.07 10.54
C ASN A 238 15.94 8.88 9.03
N TYR A 239 15.95 9.95 8.24
CA TYR A 239 15.67 9.87 6.79
C TYR A 239 16.74 9.13 6.00
N LYS A 240 18.01 9.27 6.41
CA LYS A 240 19.10 8.54 5.78
C LYS A 240 18.88 7.03 5.86
N ASP A 241 18.41 6.51 6.99
CA ASP A 241 18.13 5.07 7.13
C ASP A 241 17.08 4.58 6.12
N LEU A 242 16.08 5.42 5.80
CA LEU A 242 15.08 5.11 4.74
C LEU A 242 15.73 5.08 3.35
N ILE A 243 16.57 6.08 3.05
CA ILE A 243 17.25 6.20 1.75
C ILE A 243 18.26 5.06 1.57
N ASP A 244 18.95 4.64 2.63
CA ASP A 244 19.96 3.58 2.61
C ASP A 244 19.38 2.23 2.17
N GLN A 245 18.09 1.99 2.40
CA GLN A 245 17.40 0.80 1.88
C GLN A 245 17.15 0.84 0.38
N LYS A 246 17.24 2.03 -0.21
CA LYS A 246 16.93 2.30 -1.62
C LYS A 246 18.20 2.67 -2.39
N LYS A 247 19.38 2.19 -1.94
CA LYS A 247 20.68 2.44 -2.60
C LYS A 247 20.75 1.97 -4.05
N TYR A 248 19.90 1.04 -4.48
CA TYR A 248 19.83 0.65 -5.89
C TYR A 248 19.49 1.83 -6.83
N PHE A 249 18.91 2.93 -6.30
CA PHE A 249 18.68 4.17 -7.07
C PHE A 249 19.96 4.85 -7.54
N LEU A 250 21.10 4.64 -6.85
CA LEU A 250 22.38 5.30 -7.15
C LEU A 250 22.92 4.95 -8.54
N ASP A 251 22.52 3.79 -9.06
CA ASP A 251 23.07 3.18 -10.29
C ASP A 251 22.02 3.10 -11.42
N ILE A 252 20.83 3.66 -11.24
CA ILE A 252 19.78 3.62 -12.27
C ILE A 252 20.13 4.58 -13.40
N ASP A 253 20.04 4.08 -14.64
CA ASP A 253 20.18 4.89 -15.83
C ASP A 253 19.18 6.07 -15.84
N SER A 254 19.67 7.24 -16.24
CA SER A 254 18.89 8.47 -16.26
C SER A 254 17.63 8.39 -17.13
N ASN A 255 17.65 7.64 -18.23
CA ASN A 255 16.47 7.46 -19.09
C ASN A 255 15.43 6.57 -18.42
N ILE A 256 15.88 5.53 -17.71
CA ILE A 256 15.00 4.67 -16.91
C ILE A 256 14.32 5.51 -15.82
N ILE A 257 15.07 6.34 -15.08
CA ILE A 257 14.51 7.27 -14.10
C ILE A 257 13.49 8.22 -14.73
N SER A 258 13.78 8.80 -15.90
CA SER A 258 12.85 9.71 -16.59
C SER A 258 11.52 9.03 -16.89
N ASN A 259 11.55 7.80 -17.43
CA ASN A 259 10.34 7.03 -17.70
C ASN A 259 9.53 6.75 -16.43
N PHE A 260 10.19 6.38 -15.33
CA PHE A 260 9.53 6.17 -14.04
C PHE A 260 8.92 7.46 -13.49
N TYR A 261 9.62 8.60 -13.60
CA TYR A 261 9.13 9.88 -13.10
C TYR A 261 7.93 10.40 -13.91
N GLU A 262 7.96 10.27 -15.24
CA GLU A 262 6.84 10.63 -16.11
C GLU A 262 5.58 9.81 -15.78
N ALA A 263 5.72 8.49 -15.63
CA ALA A 263 4.61 7.63 -15.23
C ALA A 263 4.08 7.98 -13.83
N PHE A 264 4.97 8.21 -12.87
CA PHE A 264 4.60 8.66 -11.54
C PHE A 264 3.86 10.00 -11.54
N LYS A 265 4.31 10.96 -12.36
CA LYS A 265 3.67 12.26 -12.53
C LYS A 265 2.24 12.14 -13.06
N LEU A 266 2.05 11.37 -14.13
CA LEU A 266 0.72 11.08 -14.69
C LEU A 266 -0.21 10.44 -13.65
N LEU A 267 0.31 9.47 -12.89
CA LEU A 267 -0.41 8.82 -11.81
C LEU A 267 -0.86 9.83 -10.75
N CYS A 268 0.03 10.70 -10.30
CA CYS A 268 -0.33 11.70 -9.31
C CYS A 268 -1.34 12.73 -9.81
N GLU A 269 -1.24 13.15 -11.06
CA GLU A 269 -2.24 14.04 -11.65
C GLU A 269 -3.62 13.39 -11.72
N MET A 270 -3.71 12.07 -11.98
CA MET A 270 -4.97 11.33 -11.87
C MET A 270 -5.54 11.38 -10.45
N TYR A 271 -4.72 11.08 -9.44
CA TYR A 271 -5.14 11.12 -8.04
C TYR A 271 -5.57 12.52 -7.58
N THR A 272 -4.89 13.58 -8.02
CA THR A 272 -5.17 14.95 -7.55
C THR A 272 -6.31 15.62 -8.29
N ASN A 273 -6.54 15.28 -9.56
CA ASN A 273 -7.61 15.86 -10.38
C ASN A 273 -8.94 15.12 -10.24
N PHE A 274 -8.95 13.94 -9.62
CA PHE A 274 -10.18 13.20 -9.38
C PHE A 274 -11.05 13.89 -8.31
N ASP A 275 -12.26 14.26 -8.70
CA ASP A 275 -13.31 14.74 -7.81
C ASP A 275 -14.47 13.74 -7.80
N GLU A 276 -14.84 13.27 -6.61
CA GLU A 276 -15.98 12.35 -6.43
C GLU A 276 -17.32 13.00 -6.78
N LYS A 277 -17.39 14.33 -6.82
CA LYS A 277 -18.62 15.09 -7.10
C LYS A 277 -18.88 15.30 -8.58
N THR A 278 -17.86 15.22 -9.44
CA THR A 278 -18.05 15.38 -10.88
C THR A 278 -18.60 14.07 -11.46
N SER A 279 -19.27 14.12 -12.62
CA SER A 279 -19.79 12.93 -13.31
C SER A 279 -18.78 12.29 -14.29
N TYR A 280 -17.68 12.99 -14.57
CA TYR A 280 -16.64 12.58 -15.50
C TYR A 280 -15.32 13.29 -15.18
N CYS A 281 -14.20 12.56 -15.25
CA CYS A 281 -12.86 13.15 -15.12
C CYS A 281 -12.08 13.00 -16.43
N SER A 282 -12.19 13.97 -17.33
CA SER A 282 -11.49 13.97 -18.63
C SER A 282 -9.98 13.88 -18.48
N ASN A 283 -9.41 14.65 -17.55
CA ASN A 283 -7.97 14.65 -17.27
C ASN A 283 -7.51 13.29 -16.73
N CYS A 284 -8.34 12.62 -15.92
CA CYS A 284 -8.03 11.28 -15.43
C CYS A 284 -7.95 10.28 -16.58
N SER A 285 -8.92 10.28 -17.49
CA SER A 285 -8.95 9.39 -18.66
C SER A 285 -7.76 9.64 -19.60
N GLN A 286 -7.45 10.90 -19.90
CA GLN A 286 -6.29 11.25 -20.73
C GLN A 286 -4.97 10.81 -20.09
N ASN A 287 -4.80 11.10 -18.80
CA ASN A 287 -3.59 10.71 -18.07
C ASN A 287 -3.49 9.20 -17.90
N ALA A 288 -4.61 8.48 -17.77
CA ALA A 288 -4.63 7.02 -17.72
C ALA A 288 -4.15 6.40 -19.03
N ASN A 289 -4.59 6.91 -20.19
CA ASN A 289 -4.10 6.47 -21.49
C ASN A 289 -2.59 6.68 -21.63
N ASN A 290 -2.12 7.88 -21.27
CA ASN A 290 -0.68 8.20 -21.29
C ASN A 290 0.11 7.30 -20.33
N PHE A 291 -0.44 7.02 -19.15
CA PHE A 291 0.17 6.13 -18.16
C PHE A 291 0.31 4.71 -18.69
N VAL A 292 -0.75 4.14 -19.29
CA VAL A 292 -0.72 2.78 -19.85
C VAL A 292 0.31 2.68 -20.97
N ASN A 293 0.40 3.68 -21.85
CA ASN A 293 1.42 3.70 -22.90
C ASN A 293 2.83 3.68 -22.30
N LYS A 294 3.11 4.56 -21.32
CA LYS A 294 4.41 4.58 -20.63
C LYS A 294 4.71 3.29 -19.87
N TYR A 295 3.71 2.70 -19.23
CA TYR A 295 3.84 1.42 -18.56
C TYR A 295 4.22 0.31 -19.55
N ASN A 296 3.60 0.28 -20.73
CA ASN A 296 3.88 -0.73 -21.75
C ASN A 296 5.31 -0.61 -22.30
N GLU A 297 5.78 0.62 -22.55
CA GLU A 297 7.17 0.89 -22.93
C GLU A 297 8.14 0.35 -21.87
N MET A 298 7.89 0.63 -20.59
CA MET A 298 8.72 0.15 -19.48
C MET A 298 8.65 -1.38 -19.30
N ASN A 299 7.47 -1.96 -19.48
CA ASN A 299 7.25 -3.41 -19.34
C ASN A 299 7.84 -4.20 -20.52
N GLY A 300 8.07 -3.58 -21.67
CA GLY A 300 8.81 -4.16 -22.79
C GLY A 300 10.32 -3.99 -22.71
N ASN A 301 10.82 -3.15 -21.78
CA ASN A 301 12.24 -2.87 -21.67
C ASN A 301 12.97 -3.97 -20.89
N TYR A 302 13.91 -4.66 -21.55
CA TYR A 302 14.70 -5.75 -20.94
C TYR A 302 15.50 -5.29 -19.71
N ASN A 303 16.08 -4.08 -19.72
CA ASN A 303 16.86 -3.57 -18.59
C ASN A 303 15.99 -3.34 -17.34
N ILE A 304 14.70 -3.04 -17.52
CA ILE A 304 13.73 -2.89 -16.44
C ILE A 304 13.22 -4.26 -15.97
N THR A 305 12.85 -5.14 -16.91
CA THR A 305 12.21 -6.43 -16.58
C THR A 305 13.17 -7.51 -16.07
N SER A 306 14.44 -7.44 -16.45
CA SER A 306 15.51 -8.34 -15.97
C SER A 306 16.05 -7.96 -14.59
N ASN A 307 15.92 -6.70 -14.18
CA ASN A 307 16.36 -6.22 -12.87
C ASN A 307 15.23 -6.36 -11.82
N SER A 308 15.50 -7.11 -10.75
CA SER A 308 14.50 -7.39 -9.70
C SER A 308 13.98 -6.12 -9.01
N SER A 309 14.86 -5.14 -8.75
CA SER A 309 14.50 -3.88 -8.08
C SER A 309 13.65 -3.00 -9.00
N TYR A 310 14.00 -2.90 -10.28
CA TYR A 310 13.24 -2.09 -11.24
C TYR A 310 11.88 -2.71 -11.54
N LYS A 311 11.82 -4.05 -11.61
CA LYS A 311 10.56 -4.79 -11.69
C LYS A 311 9.65 -4.55 -10.48
N GLN A 312 10.22 -4.49 -9.28
CA GLN A 312 9.46 -4.15 -8.06
C GLN A 312 8.94 -2.71 -8.10
N LEU A 313 9.74 -1.75 -8.60
CA LEU A 313 9.32 -0.37 -8.80
C LEU A 313 8.20 -0.23 -9.84
N LEU A 314 8.29 -0.99 -10.93
CA LEU A 314 7.24 -1.05 -11.96
C LEU A 314 5.95 -1.67 -11.42
N SER A 315 6.07 -2.76 -10.64
CA SER A 315 4.93 -3.39 -9.96
C SER A 315 4.26 -2.44 -8.96
N THR A 316 5.04 -1.63 -8.28
CA THR A 316 4.56 -0.57 -7.39
C THR A 316 3.68 0.44 -8.14
N LEU A 317 4.16 1.00 -9.26
CA LEU A 317 3.36 1.91 -10.09
C LEU A 317 2.09 1.24 -10.64
N SER A 318 2.20 -0.01 -11.09
CA SER A 318 1.06 -0.81 -11.56
C SER A 318 -0.01 -0.97 -10.47
N ASN A 319 0.41 -1.31 -9.26
CA ASN A 319 -0.49 -1.47 -8.12
C ASN A 319 -1.18 -0.14 -7.78
N ASP A 320 -0.46 0.97 -7.75
CA ASP A 320 -1.05 2.27 -7.44
C ASP A 320 -1.96 2.80 -8.54
N TYR A 321 -1.70 2.48 -9.80
CA TYR A 321 -2.64 2.71 -10.90
C TYR A 321 -3.92 1.87 -10.74
N ASN A 322 -3.79 0.58 -10.46
CA ASN A 322 -4.94 -0.29 -10.24
C ASN A 322 -5.76 0.15 -9.02
N ASN A 323 -5.10 0.63 -7.96
CA ASN A 323 -5.76 1.23 -6.80
C ASN A 323 -6.59 2.46 -7.20
N PHE A 324 -6.04 3.36 -8.02
CA PHE A 324 -6.74 4.53 -8.54
C PHE A 324 -7.97 4.10 -9.37
N LYS A 325 -7.75 3.21 -10.34
CA LYS A 325 -8.81 2.69 -11.22
C LYS A 325 -9.95 2.09 -10.42
N ASN A 326 -9.65 1.17 -9.50
CA ASN A 326 -10.64 0.49 -8.67
C ASN A 326 -11.42 1.48 -7.80
N TYR A 327 -10.72 2.43 -7.17
CA TYR A 327 -11.38 3.46 -6.36
C TYR A 327 -12.33 4.29 -7.22
N CYS A 328 -11.86 4.76 -8.38
CA CYS A 328 -12.69 5.59 -9.24
C CYS A 328 -13.93 4.83 -9.73
N THR A 329 -13.79 3.58 -10.19
CA THR A 329 -14.92 2.73 -10.60
C THR A 329 -15.91 2.52 -9.45
N SER A 330 -15.43 2.39 -8.20
CA SER A 330 -16.30 2.22 -7.03
C SER A 330 -17.19 3.43 -6.72
N LYS A 331 -16.80 4.63 -7.20
CA LYS A 331 -17.50 5.90 -6.94
C LYS A 331 -18.52 6.28 -8.01
N GLY A 332 -18.61 5.55 -9.13
CA GLY A 332 -19.63 5.74 -10.17
C GLY A 332 -19.06 5.93 -11.58
N GLY A 333 -19.85 6.54 -12.46
CA GLY A 333 -19.64 6.62 -13.92
C GLY A 333 -18.42 7.39 -14.42
N ASN A 334 -17.63 7.99 -13.52
CA ASN A 334 -16.58 8.96 -13.84
C ASN A 334 -15.35 8.37 -14.55
N CYS A 335 -15.19 7.05 -14.52
CA CYS A 335 -13.98 6.34 -14.96
C CYS A 335 -14.24 5.08 -15.78
N LYS A 336 -15.36 5.02 -16.51
CA LYS A 336 -15.63 3.89 -17.42
C LYS A 336 -14.57 3.76 -18.52
N ASP A 337 -13.94 4.87 -18.89
CA ASP A 337 -12.97 4.94 -20.00
C ASP A 337 -11.51 4.73 -19.56
N ILE A 338 -11.26 4.39 -18.28
CA ILE A 338 -9.89 4.15 -17.80
C ILE A 338 -9.40 2.78 -18.31
N PRO A 339 -8.34 2.73 -19.16
CA PRO A 339 -7.82 1.48 -19.69
C PRO A 339 -7.30 0.55 -18.59
N SER A 340 -7.31 -0.75 -18.85
CA SER A 340 -6.63 -1.73 -17.98
C SER A 340 -5.15 -1.81 -18.37
N LEU A 341 -4.30 -2.10 -17.40
CA LEU A 341 -2.94 -2.53 -17.72
C LEU A 341 -2.99 -3.91 -18.37
N PRO A 342 -2.12 -4.20 -19.35
CA PRO A 342 -2.04 -5.53 -19.93
C PRO A 342 -1.66 -6.55 -18.86
N SER A 343 -2.19 -7.77 -19.00
CA SER A 343 -1.77 -8.89 -18.15
C SER A 343 -0.28 -9.12 -18.36
N ILE A 344 0.49 -9.21 -17.28
CA ILE A 344 1.91 -9.57 -17.37
C ILE A 344 1.95 -11.00 -17.92
N GLU A 345 2.35 -11.18 -19.18
CA GLU A 345 2.70 -12.51 -19.66
C GLU A 345 3.89 -12.99 -18.83
N THR A 346 3.66 -13.96 -17.95
CA THR A 346 4.76 -14.76 -17.40
C THR A 346 5.41 -15.45 -18.57
N THR A 347 6.51 -14.87 -19.07
CA THR A 347 7.36 -15.48 -20.08
C THR A 347 7.69 -16.89 -19.60
N LYS A 348 7.14 -17.90 -20.26
CA LYS A 348 7.56 -19.28 -20.07
C LYS A 348 9.04 -19.30 -20.44
N ILE A 349 9.91 -19.45 -19.44
CA ILE A 349 11.32 -19.74 -19.68
C ILE A 349 11.34 -21.17 -20.24
N THR A 350 11.19 -21.29 -21.55
CA THR A 350 11.58 -22.50 -22.26
C THR A 350 13.10 -22.49 -22.27
N ALA A 351 13.69 -23.37 -21.46
CA ALA A 351 15.14 -23.55 -21.41
C ALA A 351 15.64 -24.04 -22.78
N ASN A 352 16.09 -23.11 -23.62
CA ASN A 352 16.95 -23.41 -24.75
C ASN A 352 18.33 -22.84 -24.43
N LEU A 353 19.14 -23.65 -23.73
CA LEU A 353 20.58 -23.44 -23.60
C LEU A 353 21.25 -23.97 -24.88
N PRO A 354 22.11 -23.21 -25.58
CA PRO A 354 22.88 -23.75 -26.69
C PRO A 354 24.02 -24.61 -26.15
N GLU A 355 23.99 -25.90 -26.44
CA GLU A 355 25.13 -26.80 -26.30
C GLU A 355 26.26 -26.38 -27.26
N GLN A 356 27.41 -26.01 -26.72
CA GLN A 356 28.68 -26.14 -27.42
C GLN A 356 29.77 -26.59 -26.46
N THR A 357 30.11 -27.88 -26.49
CA THR A 357 31.49 -28.33 -26.70
C THR A 357 31.53 -29.84 -27.00
N LYS A 358 32.06 -30.21 -28.17
CA LYS A 358 32.47 -31.57 -28.53
C LYS A 358 33.97 -31.73 -28.23
N GLN A 359 34.36 -32.84 -27.59
CA GLN A 359 35.30 -33.87 -28.10
C GLN A 359 35.73 -34.78 -26.93
N THR A 360 35.21 -36.02 -26.85
CA THR A 360 35.73 -37.30 -27.39
C THR A 360 36.86 -37.92 -26.57
N GLN A 361 36.60 -39.05 -25.89
CA GLN A 361 37.34 -40.33 -26.05
C GLN A 361 36.69 -41.49 -25.27
N GLN A 362 36.67 -42.65 -25.92
CA GLN A 362 36.12 -43.96 -25.53
C GLN A 362 36.75 -44.56 -24.26
N THR A 363 36.02 -45.44 -23.57
CA THR A 363 36.30 -46.90 -23.37
C THR A 363 35.20 -47.46 -22.44
N VAL A 364 34.23 -48.22 -22.95
CA VAL A 364 34.05 -49.69 -22.75
C VAL A 364 34.22 -50.14 -21.29
N GLU A 365 33.14 -50.53 -20.62
CA GLU A 365 32.92 -51.93 -20.20
C GLU A 365 31.53 -52.14 -19.60
N THR A 366 30.97 -53.26 -20.05
CA THR A 366 29.67 -53.85 -19.75
C THR A 366 29.74 -54.60 -18.42
N SER A 367 28.70 -54.54 -17.60
CA SER A 367 28.26 -55.73 -16.87
C SER A 367 26.74 -55.70 -16.64
N GLU A 368 26.13 -56.74 -17.18
CA GLU A 368 24.74 -57.14 -17.05
C GLU A 368 24.44 -57.61 -15.62
N GLN A 369 23.17 -57.52 -15.20
CA GLN A 369 22.35 -58.66 -14.75
C GLN A 369 20.95 -58.11 -14.37
N THR A 370 19.93 -58.37 -15.19
CA THR A 370 18.94 -59.48 -15.06
C THR A 370 18.09 -59.38 -13.79
N ALA A 371 16.77 -59.57 -13.79
CA ALA A 371 15.77 -59.85 -14.80
C ALA A 371 14.38 -59.80 -14.13
N GLN A 372 13.33 -59.88 -14.96
CA GLN A 372 11.95 -60.32 -14.65
C GLN A 372 11.07 -59.34 -13.85
N GLY A 373 9.90 -58.89 -14.33
CA GLY A 373 9.06 -59.34 -15.43
C GLY A 373 7.69 -59.77 -14.88
N SER A 374 6.62 -59.06 -15.23
CA SER A 374 5.31 -59.65 -15.52
C SER A 374 4.36 -58.60 -16.08
N ALA A 375 3.92 -58.82 -17.32
CA ALA A 375 2.87 -58.08 -17.98
C ALA A 375 1.49 -58.63 -17.59
N HIS A 376 0.50 -57.75 -17.42
CA HIS A 376 -0.87 -58.10 -17.74
C HIS A 376 -1.64 -56.92 -18.35
N SER A 377 -2.57 -57.29 -19.21
CA SER A 377 -3.07 -56.56 -20.37
C SER A 377 -4.47 -55.98 -20.16
N SER A 378 -4.80 -55.00 -21.01
CA SER A 378 -6.11 -54.68 -21.60
C SER A 378 -7.05 -53.67 -20.90
N GLY A 379 -7.54 -52.72 -21.71
CA GLY A 379 -8.85 -52.08 -21.55
C GLY A 379 -8.86 -50.55 -21.55
N GLN A 380 -9.10 -49.93 -22.71
CA GLN A 380 -9.35 -48.48 -22.89
C GLN A 380 -10.70 -48.03 -22.29
N PHE A 381 -10.82 -46.76 -21.89
CA PHE A 381 -11.75 -45.71 -22.36
C PHE A 381 -11.93 -44.57 -21.33
N TYR A 382 -11.46 -43.37 -21.72
CA TYR A 382 -11.90 -41.98 -21.48
C TYR A 382 -12.08 -41.33 -20.08
N GLU A 383 -11.54 -40.10 -20.04
CA GLU A 383 -11.88 -38.88 -19.28
C GLU A 383 -11.43 -38.69 -17.81
N ASP A 384 -10.30 -37.97 -17.70
CA ASP A 384 -10.00 -36.82 -16.82
C ASP A 384 -10.50 -36.82 -15.37
N PRO A 385 -9.54 -36.82 -14.42
CA PRO A 385 -9.68 -35.91 -13.30
C PRO A 385 -8.33 -35.28 -12.92
N SER A 386 -8.19 -33.95 -13.05
CA SER A 386 -7.77 -33.11 -11.91
C SER A 386 -7.58 -31.65 -12.29
N SER A 387 -8.60 -30.83 -12.01
CA SER A 387 -8.33 -29.44 -11.63
C SER A 387 -8.20 -29.37 -10.11
N SER A 388 -6.96 -29.25 -9.63
CA SER A 388 -6.67 -29.01 -8.21
C SER A 388 -6.88 -27.53 -7.87
N PRO A 389 -7.76 -27.16 -6.90
CA PRO A 389 -8.09 -25.77 -6.59
C PRO A 389 -7.21 -25.21 -5.46
N ILE A 390 -5.89 -25.15 -5.69
CA ILE A 390 -4.92 -24.72 -4.67
C ILE A 390 -4.37 -23.30 -4.97
N GLY A 391 -4.38 -22.85 -6.22
CA GLY A 391 -3.84 -21.53 -6.62
C GLY A 391 -4.63 -20.30 -6.13
N ASN A 392 -5.97 -20.40 -6.04
CA ASN A 392 -6.82 -19.27 -5.62
C ASN A 392 -6.91 -19.08 -4.10
N LYS A 393 -6.51 -20.09 -3.32
CA LYS A 393 -6.49 -20.00 -1.85
C LYS A 393 -5.26 -19.23 -1.35
N LEU A 394 -4.12 -19.36 -2.02
CA LEU A 394 -2.85 -18.75 -1.59
C LEU A 394 -2.83 -17.22 -1.73
N PHE A 395 -3.41 -16.67 -2.80
CA PHE A 395 -3.55 -15.21 -2.99
C PHE A 395 -4.54 -14.57 -2.00
N THR A 396 -5.61 -15.29 -1.67
CA THR A 396 -6.58 -14.85 -0.64
C THR A 396 -5.90 -14.80 0.73
N VAL A 397 -5.05 -15.77 1.05
CA VAL A 397 -4.32 -15.88 2.32
C VAL A 397 -3.21 -14.82 2.45
N LEU A 398 -2.45 -14.51 1.40
CA LEU A 398 -1.45 -13.43 1.42
C LEU A 398 -2.07 -12.03 1.52
N SER A 399 -3.22 -11.81 0.87
CA SER A 399 -3.97 -10.55 0.96
C SER A 399 -4.61 -10.37 2.35
N ILE A 400 -4.97 -11.48 3.00
CA ILE A 400 -5.38 -11.50 4.41
C ILE A 400 -4.26 -10.91 5.26
N PHE A 401 -3.01 -11.42 5.22
CA PHE A 401 -1.89 -10.94 6.06
C PHE A 401 -1.60 -9.42 5.94
N GLY A 402 -1.75 -8.84 4.75
CA GLY A 402 -1.68 -7.38 4.57
C GLY A 402 -2.85 -6.62 5.23
N ALA A 403 -4.06 -7.16 5.12
CA ALA A 403 -5.23 -6.65 5.83
C ALA A 403 -5.11 -6.83 7.36
N ILE A 404 -4.45 -7.89 7.83
CA ILE A 404 -4.16 -8.12 9.27
C ILE A 404 -3.34 -6.96 9.83
N ALA A 405 -2.16 -6.70 9.25
CA ALA A 405 -1.28 -5.62 9.70
C ALA A 405 -1.98 -4.25 9.66
N PHE A 406 -2.85 -4.06 8.67
CA PHE A 406 -3.66 -2.86 8.48
C PHE A 406 -4.76 -2.66 9.54
N PHE A 407 -5.58 -3.69 9.80
CA PHE A 407 -6.62 -3.64 10.83
C PHE A 407 -6.03 -3.58 12.24
N LEU A 408 -4.86 -4.17 12.47
CA LEU A 408 -4.07 -3.98 13.69
C LEU A 408 -3.65 -2.51 13.88
N GLY A 409 -3.24 -1.82 12.81
CA GLY A 409 -2.91 -0.39 12.84
C GLY A 409 -4.12 0.52 13.11
N ILE A 410 -5.26 0.23 12.50
CA ILE A 410 -6.51 0.99 12.71
C ILE A 410 -7.06 0.77 14.12
N SER A 411 -7.15 -0.48 14.56
CA SER A 411 -7.61 -0.81 15.92
C SER A 411 -6.72 -0.19 16.99
N TYR A 412 -5.40 -0.19 16.81
CA TYR A 412 -4.47 0.51 17.71
C TYR A 412 -4.77 2.02 17.80
N LYS A 413 -5.03 2.69 16.67
CA LYS A 413 -5.38 4.13 16.63
C LYS A 413 -6.74 4.42 17.29
N TYR A 414 -7.76 3.61 17.01
CA TYR A 414 -9.09 3.75 17.62
C TYR A 414 -9.09 3.38 19.10
N SER A 415 -8.25 2.44 19.55
CA SER A 415 -8.08 2.16 20.98
C SER A 415 -7.49 3.38 21.70
N LEU A 416 -6.39 3.93 21.17
CA LEU A 416 -5.71 5.09 21.76
C LEU A 416 -6.63 6.33 21.83
N PHE A 417 -7.47 6.55 20.81
CA PHE A 417 -8.44 7.64 20.78
C PHE A 417 -9.71 7.37 21.61
N GLY A 418 -10.21 6.13 21.60
CA GLY A 418 -11.38 5.70 22.36
C GLY A 418 -11.16 5.75 23.86
N PHE A 419 -9.95 5.40 24.33
CA PHE A 419 -9.54 5.56 25.73
C PHE A 419 -9.56 7.03 26.16
N ARG A 420 -9.07 7.96 25.34
CA ARG A 420 -9.12 9.42 25.62
C ARG A 420 -10.56 9.96 25.68
N LYS A 421 -11.45 9.48 24.80
CA LYS A 421 -12.86 9.91 24.78
C LYS A 421 -13.66 9.31 25.95
N ARG A 422 -13.37 8.07 26.38
CA ARG A 422 -13.96 7.44 27.57
C ARG A 422 -13.53 8.12 28.87
N THR A 423 -12.25 8.45 29.02
CA THR A 423 -11.75 9.15 30.22
C THR A 423 -12.35 10.55 30.35
N GLN A 424 -12.48 11.32 29.26
CA GLN A 424 -13.19 12.60 29.27
C GLN A 424 -14.68 12.46 29.62
N LYS A 425 -15.37 11.45 29.08
CA LYS A 425 -16.80 11.22 29.34
C LYS A 425 -17.06 10.75 30.78
N GLN A 426 -16.16 9.95 31.36
CA GLN A 426 -16.20 9.59 32.78
C GLN A 426 -15.89 10.79 33.68
N TYR A 427 -14.86 11.59 33.35
CA TYR A 427 -14.53 12.83 34.06
C TYR A 427 -15.72 13.80 34.09
N LEU A 428 -16.39 14.02 32.95
CA LEU A 428 -17.59 14.87 32.87
C LEU A 428 -18.77 14.33 33.70
N ARG A 429 -18.97 13.00 33.72
CA ARG A 429 -20.02 12.36 34.54
C ARG A 429 -19.75 12.49 36.03
N GLU A 430 -18.50 12.27 36.46
CA GLU A 430 -18.06 12.49 37.84
C GLU A 430 -18.23 13.96 38.25
N LYS A 431 -17.87 14.90 37.36
CA LYS A 431 -18.05 16.33 37.60
C LYS A 431 -19.52 16.71 37.78
N ILE A 432 -20.41 16.23 36.92
CA ILE A 432 -21.87 16.45 37.04
C ILE A 432 -22.43 15.82 38.33
N LYS A 433 -21.97 14.62 38.71
CA LYS A 433 -22.39 13.94 39.94
C LYS A 433 -21.95 14.70 41.19
N ASN A 434 -20.74 15.25 41.19
CA ASN A 434 -20.22 16.08 42.28
C ASN A 434 -20.93 17.44 42.37
N THR A 435 -21.27 18.06 41.23
CA THR A 435 -22.07 19.29 41.23
C THR A 435 -23.48 19.03 41.77
N LYS A 436 -24.15 17.94 41.36
CA LYS A 436 -25.46 17.56 41.93
C LYS A 436 -25.42 17.28 43.42
N LYS A 437 -24.35 16.65 43.93
CA LYS A 437 -24.17 16.43 45.38
C LYS A 437 -24.00 17.75 46.16
N ARG A 438 -23.35 18.76 45.56
CA ARG A 438 -23.17 20.10 46.16
C ARG A 438 -24.41 21.00 46.09
N MET A 439 -25.41 20.64 45.29
CA MET A 439 -26.67 21.37 45.20
C MET A 439 -27.75 20.80 46.13
N ASN A 440 -27.53 19.58 46.65
CA ASN A 440 -28.46 18.87 47.54
C ASN A 440 -28.00 18.90 49.02
N HIS A 441 -26.91 19.62 49.31
CA HIS A 441 -26.47 20.07 50.64
C HIS A 441 -26.40 21.59 50.58
#